data_AF-A0A953LV23-F1
#
_entry.id   AF-A0A953LV23-F1
#
_cell.length_a   1.000
_cell.length_b   1.000
_cell.length_c   1.000
_cell.angle_alpha   90.00
_cell.angle_beta   90.00
_cell.angle_gamma   90.00
#
_symmetry.space_group_name_H-M   'P 1'
#
loop_
_entity.id
_entity.type
_entity.pdbx_description
1 polymer ?
#
loop_
_entity_poly.entity_id
_entity_poly.type
_entity_poly.pdbx_seq_one_letter_code
_entity_poly.pdbx_strand_id
1 'polypeptide(L)' 'MIHDILIAPFQDFEFMRRALVGVCALALGAGPIGVFLMLRRMSLVGDAMAHAILPGAAIGFLIS' A
#
# COMPACT_ATOMS: atom_id res chain seq x y z
N MET A 1 5.66 1.79 27.92
CA MET A 1 4.47 2.64 27.71
C MET A 1 4.33 3.05 26.24
N ILE A 2 5.10 4.01 25.71
CA ILE A 2 4.98 4.41 24.28
C ILE A 2 5.51 3.34 23.31
N HIS A 3 6.61 2.69 23.66
CA HIS A 3 7.19 1.61 22.86
C HIS A 3 6.25 0.40 22.74
N ASP A 4 5.59 0.01 23.83
CA ASP A 4 4.63 -1.10 23.83
C ASP A 4 3.43 -0.85 22.93
N ILE A 5 2.96 0.40 22.84
CA ILE A 5 1.81 0.75 22.01
C ILE A 5 2.21 0.82 20.52
N LEU A 6 3.39 1.35 20.22
CA LEU A 6 3.80 1.61 18.82
C LEU A 6 4.55 0.46 18.16
N ILE A 7 5.28 -0.36 18.92
CA ILE A 7 6.25 -1.33 18.37
C ILE A 7 5.90 -2.76 18.73
N ALA A 8 5.41 -3.04 19.94
CA ALA A 8 4.99 -4.39 20.32
C ALA A 8 3.97 -5.03 19.35
N PRO A 9 2.91 -4.35 18.85
CA PRO A 9 1.97 -4.98 17.92
C PRO A 9 2.59 -5.39 16.58
N PHE A 10 3.71 -4.79 16.18
CA PHE A 10 4.43 -5.21 14.97
C PHE A 10 5.42 -6.36 15.23
N GLN A 11 5.84 -6.55 16.48
CA GLN A 11 6.73 -7.65 16.88
C GLN A 11 5.96 -8.93 17.21
N ASP A 12 4.80 -8.81 17.88
CA ASP A 12 4.00 -9.94 18.32
C ASP A 12 3.12 -10.54 17.20
N PHE A 13 2.65 -9.72 16.24
CA PHE A 13 1.77 -10.18 15.17
C PHE A 13 2.48 -10.23 13.81
N GLU A 14 2.73 -11.45 13.33
CA GLU A 14 3.37 -11.69 12.02
C GLU A 14 2.54 -11.14 10.84
N PHE A 15 1.22 -11.11 10.96
CA PHE A 15 0.33 -10.44 9.99
C PHE A 15 0.65 -8.95 9.86
N MET A 16 0.87 -8.25 10.99
CA MET A 16 1.18 -6.82 11.00
C MET A 16 2.52 -6.54 10.33
N ARG A 17 3.52 -7.40 10.56
CA ARG A 17 4.83 -7.33 9.88
C ARG A 17 4.72 -7.55 8.37
N ARG A 18 3.93 -8.54 7.94
CA ARG A 18 3.66 -8.79 6.51
C ARG A 18 2.92 -7.64 5.84
N ALA A 19 1.89 -7.11 6.50
CA ALA A 19 1.15 -5.94 6.02
C ALA A 19 2.05 -4.71 5.89
N LEU A 20 2.94 -4.46 6.85
CA LEU A 20 3.90 -3.36 6.81
C LEU A 20 4.84 -3.47 5.60
N VAL A 21 5.41 -4.66 5.36
CA VAL A 21 6.27 -4.92 4.19
C VAL A 21 5.49 -4.70 2.89
N GLY A 22 4.26 -5.21 2.80
CA GLY A 22 3.40 -5.02 1.63
C GLY A 22 3.07 -3.56 1.36
N VAL A 23 2.67 -2.80 2.38
CA VAL A 23 2.36 -1.36 2.25
C VAL A 23 3.61 -0.56 1.92
N CYS A 24 4.77 -0.87 2.49
CA CYS A 24 6.03 -0.21 2.14
C CYS A 24 6.41 -0.46 0.67
N ALA A 25 6.32 -1.70 0.19
CA ALA A 25 6.58 -2.03 -1.20
C ALA A 25 5.61 -1.31 -2.15
N LEU A 26 4.31 -1.27 -1.81
CA LEU A 26 3.30 -0.54 -2.55
C LEU A 26 3.56 0.98 -2.56
N ALA A 27 3.93 1.58 -1.43
CA ALA A 27 4.21 3.00 -1.33
C ALA A 27 5.42 3.41 -2.19
N LEU A 28 6.47 2.59 -2.21
CA LEU A 28 7.65 2.80 -3.04
C LEU A 28 7.35 2.69 -4.53
N GLY A 29 6.41 1.84 -4.95
CA GLY A 29 5.98 1.73 -6.34
C GLY A 29 4.99 2.82 -6.77
N ALA A 30 3.97 3.09 -5.94
CA ALA A 30 2.88 4.00 -6.26
C ALA A 30 3.31 5.48 -6.22
N GLY A 31 4.24 5.86 -5.34
CA GLY A 31 4.78 7.22 -5.23
C GLY A 31 5.37 7.75 -6.55
N PRO A 32 6.40 7.11 -7.14
CA PRO A 32 6.99 7.57 -8.39
C PRO A 32 6.02 7.49 -9.57
N ILE A 33 5.13 6.49 -9.61
CA ILE A 33 4.09 6.38 -10.64
C ILE A 33 3.12 7.57 -10.56
N GLY A 34 2.68 7.94 -9.36
CA GLY A 34 1.82 9.10 -9.14
C GLY A 34 2.46 10.42 -9.57
N VAL A 35 3.73 10.64 -9.20
CA VAL A 35 4.49 11.83 -9.59
C VAL A 35 4.68 11.90 -11.12
N PHE A 36 5.01 10.76 -11.75
CA PHE A 36 5.19 10.69 -13.20
C PHE A 36 3.89 10.97 -13.96
N LEU A 37 2.76 10.41 -13.52
CA LEU A 37 1.44 10.66 -14.10
C LEU A 37 1.03 12.13 -13.96
N MET A 38 1.34 12.75 -12.83
CA MET A 38 1.05 14.17 -12.57
C MET A 38 1.84 15.09 -13.51
N LEU A 39 3.15 14.84 -13.67
CA LEU A 39 4.02 15.58 -14.59
C LEU A 39 3.56 15.48 -16.05
N ARG A 40 2.94 14.36 -16.43
CA ARG A 40 2.44 14.12 -17.79
C ARG A 40 1.04 14.69 -18.06
N ARG A 41 0.47 15.48 -17.14
CA ARG A 41 -0.92 15.99 -17.17
C ARG A 41 -1.97 14.87 -17.31
N MET A 42 -1.65 13.66 -16.90
CA MET A 42 -2.56 12.51 -16.92
C MET A 42 -3.21 12.29 -15.54
N SER A 43 -3.70 13.37 -14.92
CA SER A 43 -4.30 13.30 -13.56
C SER A 43 -5.50 12.35 -13.49
N LEU A 44 -6.26 12.19 -14.58
CA LEU A 44 -7.41 11.28 -14.67
C LEU A 44 -7.02 9.79 -14.62
N VAL A 45 -5.78 9.46 -15.00
CA VAL A 45 -5.29 8.08 -14.96
C VAL A 45 -5.07 7.63 -13.51
N GLY A 46 -4.73 8.56 -12.60
CA GLY A 46 -4.62 8.28 -11.17
C GLY A 46 -5.96 7.89 -10.55
N ASP A 47 -7.05 8.54 -10.96
CA ASP A 47 -8.40 8.21 -10.49
C ASP A 47 -8.88 6.84 -11.01
N ALA A 48 -8.58 6.52 -12.28
CA ALA A 48 -8.84 5.20 -12.84
C ALA A 48 -8.00 4.09 -12.16
N MET A 49 -6.74 4.37 -11.80
CA MET A 49 -5.91 3.45 -11.02
C MET A 49 -6.51 3.17 -9.64
N ALA A 50 -7.04 4.19 -8.94
CA ALA A 50 -7.67 4.00 -7.63
C ALA A 50 -8.87 3.03 -7.69
N HIS A 51 -9.68 3.12 -8.76
CA HIS A 51 -10.80 2.19 -8.99
C HIS A 51 -10.33 0.76 -9.31
N ALA A 52 -9.16 0.60 -9.93
CA ALA A 52 -8.59 -0.71 -10.24
C ALA A 52 -7.85 -1.36 -9.05
N ILE A 53 -7.44 -0.58 -8.04
CA ILE A 53 -6.71 -1.09 -6.86
C ILE A 53 -7.59 -1.94 -5.96
N LEU A 54 -8.87 -1.56 -5.75
CA LEU A 54 -9.84 -2.31 -4.93
C LEU A 54 -10.03 -3.78 -5.38
N PRO A 55 -10.34 -4.07 -6.66
CA PRO A 55 -10.43 -5.45 -7.14
C PRO A 55 -9.08 -6.18 -7.13
N GLY A 56 -7.97 -5.47 -7.37
CA GLY A 56 -6.63 -6.05 -7.24
C GLY A 56 -6.31 -6.53 -5.82
N ALA A 57 -6.68 -5.75 -4.81
CA ALA A 57 -6.55 -6.14 -3.40
C ALA A 57 -7.46 -7.33 -3.05
N ALA A 58 -8.69 -7.38 -3.59
CA ALA A 58 -9.59 -8.51 -3.39
C ALA A 58 -9.04 -9.82 -3.97
N ILE A 59 -8.44 -9.77 -5.17
CA ILE A 59 -7.77 -10.93 -5.78
C ILE A 59 -6.55 -11.35 -4.94
N GLY A 60 -5.76 -10.39 -4.48
CA GLY A 60 -4.62 -10.65 -3.59
C GLY A 60 -5.02 -11.33 -2.29
N PHE A 61 -6.15 -10.93 -1.69
CA PHE A 61 -6.70 -11.59 -0.51
C PHE A 61 -7.21 -13.01 -0.81
N LEU A 62 -7.75 -13.25 -1.99
CA LEU A 62 -8.28 -14.58 -2.38
C LEU A 62 -7.17 -15.62 -2.62
N ILE A 63 -5.97 -15.15 -2.97
CA ILE A 63 -4.78 -15.98 -3.23
C ILE A 63 -3.90 -16.13 -1.97
N SER A 64 -3.98 -15.17 -1.04
CA SER A 64 -3.19 -15.15 0.21
C SER A 64 -3.77 -16.04 1.29
#